data_AF-A0A967I2X9-F1
#
_entry.id   AF-A0A967I2X9-F1
#
_cell.length_a   1.000
_cell.length_b   1.000
_cell.length_c   1.000
_cell.angle_alpha   90.00
_cell.angle_beta   90.00
_cell.angle_gamma   90.00
#
_symmetry.space_group_name_H-M   'P 1'
#
loop_
_entity.id
_entity.type
_entity.pdbx_description
1 polymer ?
#
loop_
_entity_poly.entity_id
_entity_poly.type
_entity_poly.pdbx_seq_one_letter_code
_entity_poly.pdbx_strand_id
1 'polypeptide(L)'
;MAAEKEDKKRLLQVSRLNSIKTRIIVFALLATIIPSVSMGWLSYVQNKKFLNQKIRQELRVVTSQVSRELDLWLKDRLYDVRVFSRSYVVLENLDKIVGQGDVHKKNVVALRRLKDYLRSVREKIIDYQELMLLDLKGKIVATSAKQATTVQLPAKWLPRAQANKHTIGPPHWDETLQAGVVVVTQPIRTANERLLGVLAAKINFRTIGKTLKNYAQGEIGELYLITGEGILLVSSRTISAKFLETKLVGRTTRKLFFEEGDPQRYYGYHGEPVVGALKRMSELDWGVVAEKERAKAYAQIVRLRNVTLVLVVGLLLFIGLGAYLLGLTLVRPLDRLTGGASKVAAGDLEVDLPVLSRTEVGYLTEVFNDMVARLRQGREELAAINKTLRKKNKELHELSITDSLTGLYNRKHLMETLDNEVARSKRHKHDFAVLVVDIDDFKEYNDTYGHLAGDEVLSRLAKVFKESVRSCDYVARYGGEEFILVLPEIGPQDGVKAAER
;
A
#
# COMPACT_ATOMS: atom_id res chain seq x y z
N MET A 1 19.21 31.03 -24.57
CA MET A 1 19.77 29.66 -24.71
C MET A 1 19.65 28.77 -23.47
N ALA A 2 19.41 29.28 -22.25
CA ALA A 2 19.24 28.43 -21.06
C ALA A 2 17.81 27.87 -20.90
N ALA A 3 16.77 28.63 -21.24
CA ALA A 3 15.36 28.22 -21.10
C ALA A 3 14.94 27.09 -22.07
N GLU A 4 15.57 27.01 -23.25
CA GLU A 4 15.23 26.01 -24.29
C GLU A 4 15.79 24.61 -23.98
N LYS A 5 16.83 24.52 -23.15
CA LYS A 5 17.38 23.25 -22.65
C LYS A 5 16.56 22.67 -21.50
N GLU A 6 15.83 23.50 -20.76
CA GLU A 6 15.01 23.07 -19.63
C GLU A 6 13.66 22.49 -20.08
N ASP A 7 13.10 23.03 -21.17
CA ASP A 7 11.85 22.55 -21.77
C ASP A 7 12.02 21.21 -22.50
N LYS A 8 13.17 21.00 -23.16
CA LYS A 8 13.55 19.68 -23.73
C LYS A 8 13.71 18.60 -22.65
N LYS A 9 14.18 18.96 -21.44
CA LYS A 9 14.31 18.03 -20.31
C LYS A 9 12.95 17.62 -19.73
N ARG A 10 11.98 18.55 -19.69
CA ARG A 10 10.60 18.24 -19.27
C ARG A 10 9.84 17.39 -20.30
N LEU A 11 10.00 17.66 -21.60
CA LEU A 11 9.39 16.84 -22.66
C LEU A 11 9.96 15.40 -22.73
N LEU A 12 11.25 15.22 -22.43
CA LEU A 12 11.87 13.89 -22.36
C LEU A 12 11.48 13.09 -21.10
N GLN A 13 11.07 13.75 -20.00
CA GLN A 13 10.54 13.06 -18.82
C GLN A 13 9.07 12.64 -18.98
N VAL A 14 8.26 13.39 -19.73
CA VAL A 14 6.86 13.02 -20.06
C VAL A 14 6.79 11.86 -21.07
N SER A 15 7.85 11.66 -21.87
CA SER A 15 7.93 10.59 -22.89
C SER A 15 7.97 9.16 -22.32
N ARG A 16 8.52 8.94 -21.11
CA ARG A 16 8.62 7.58 -20.53
C ARG A 16 7.28 6.98 -20.10
N LEU A 17 6.25 7.80 -19.89
CA LEU A 17 4.88 7.36 -19.58
C LEU A 17 4.06 7.01 -20.85
N ASN A 18 4.52 7.39 -22.04
CA ASN A 18 3.83 7.13 -23.30
C ASN A 18 4.23 5.82 -23.99
N SER A 19 5.20 5.08 -23.44
CA SER A 19 5.46 3.73 -23.91
C SER A 19 4.25 2.83 -23.62
N ILE A 20 3.80 2.06 -24.62
CA ILE A 20 2.77 1.02 -24.47
C ILE A 20 3.06 0.13 -23.26
N LYS A 21 4.35 -0.11 -22.99
CA LYS A 21 4.87 -0.89 -21.85
C LYS A 21 4.43 -0.30 -20.51
N THR A 22 4.63 1.01 -20.32
CA THR A 22 4.23 1.72 -19.09
C THR A 22 2.72 1.73 -18.94
N ARG A 23 1.97 1.87 -20.04
CA ARG A 23 0.51 1.83 -20.03
C ARG A 23 -0.04 0.46 -19.62
N ILE A 24 0.52 -0.64 -20.12
CA ILE A 24 0.11 -2.00 -19.75
C ILE A 24 0.42 -2.27 -18.28
N ILE A 25 1.61 -1.91 -17.79
CA ILE A 25 2.00 -2.12 -16.39
C ILE A 25 1.12 -1.29 -15.45
N VAL A 26 0.89 -0.01 -15.78
CA VAL A 26 0.02 0.88 -15.01
C VAL A 26 -1.42 0.37 -15.03
N PHE A 27 -1.92 -0.09 -16.18
CA PHE A 27 -3.26 -0.67 -16.27
C PHE A 27 -3.39 -1.93 -15.41
N ALA A 28 -2.44 -2.87 -15.48
CA ALA A 28 -2.45 -4.08 -14.67
C ALA A 28 -2.36 -3.77 -13.16
N LEU A 29 -1.52 -2.81 -12.77
CA LEU A 29 -1.43 -2.30 -11.40
C LEU A 29 -2.75 -1.71 -10.94
N LEU A 30 -3.36 -0.81 -11.71
CA LEU A 30 -4.64 -0.20 -11.34
C LEU A 30 -5.76 -1.24 -11.27
N ALA A 31 -5.83 -2.17 -12.23
CA ALA A 31 -6.83 -3.22 -12.29
C ALA A 31 -6.77 -4.20 -11.10
N THR A 32 -5.60 -4.35 -10.46
CA THR A 32 -5.42 -5.23 -9.30
C THR A 32 -5.48 -4.47 -7.97
N ILE A 33 -4.81 -3.33 -7.86
CA ILE A 33 -4.75 -2.55 -6.62
C ILE A 33 -6.11 -1.95 -6.27
N ILE A 34 -6.83 -1.37 -7.24
CA ILE A 34 -8.09 -0.67 -6.97
C ILE A 34 -9.12 -1.64 -6.35
N PRO A 35 -9.41 -2.82 -6.93
CA PRO A 35 -10.35 -3.75 -6.31
C PRO A 35 -9.89 -4.26 -4.95
N SER A 36 -8.61 -4.61 -4.78
CA SER A 36 -8.09 -5.12 -3.51
C SER A 36 -8.16 -4.11 -2.38
N VAL A 37 -7.77 -2.86 -2.63
CA VAL A 37 -7.85 -1.77 -1.65
C VAL A 37 -9.30 -1.41 -1.35
N SER A 38 -10.15 -1.32 -2.38
CA SER A 38 -11.58 -1.01 -2.23
C SER A 38 -12.30 -2.09 -1.41
N MET A 39 -12.05 -3.36 -1.71
CA MET A 39 -12.62 -4.49 -0.98
C MET A 39 -12.10 -4.56 0.46
N GLY A 40 -10.81 -4.32 0.67
CA GLY A 40 -10.20 -4.23 2.00
C GLY A 40 -10.80 -3.09 2.85
N TRP A 41 -11.00 -1.91 2.24
CA TRP A 41 -11.65 -0.77 2.89
C TRP A 41 -13.11 -1.06 3.23
N LEU A 42 -13.88 -1.58 2.26
CA LEU A 42 -15.29 -1.93 2.47
C LEU A 42 -15.44 -2.96 3.58
N SER A 43 -14.62 -4.03 3.57
CA SER A 43 -14.57 -5.05 4.61
C SER A 43 -14.24 -4.45 5.98
N TYR A 44 -13.27 -3.53 6.06
CA TYR A 44 -12.93 -2.84 7.31
C TYR A 44 -14.12 -2.01 7.85
N VAL A 45 -14.79 -1.24 6.99
CA VAL A 45 -15.95 -0.42 7.37
C VAL A 45 -17.12 -1.29 7.85
N GLN A 46 -17.44 -2.36 7.11
CA GLN A 46 -18.51 -3.29 7.47
C GLN A 46 -18.21 -4.02 8.78
N ASN A 47 -17.01 -4.58 8.94
CA ASN A 47 -16.62 -5.28 10.16
C ASN A 47 -16.58 -4.33 11.37
N LYS A 48 -16.19 -3.06 11.17
CA LYS A 48 -16.25 -2.05 12.23
C LYS A 48 -17.67 -1.75 12.66
N LYS A 49 -18.61 -1.63 11.73
CA LYS A 49 -20.03 -1.43 12.03
C LYS A 49 -20.60 -2.64 12.77
N PHE A 50 -20.36 -3.85 12.25
CA PHE A 50 -20.79 -5.11 12.85
C PHE A 50 -20.26 -5.27 14.28
N LEU A 51 -18.96 -5.05 14.50
CA LEU A 51 -18.37 -5.19 15.83
C LEU A 51 -18.92 -4.16 16.82
N ASN A 52 -19.16 -2.92 16.40
CA ASN A 52 -19.79 -1.92 17.26
C ASN A 52 -21.22 -2.31 17.64
N GLN A 53 -21.98 -2.89 16.70
CA GLN A 53 -23.33 -3.40 16.98
C GLN A 53 -23.30 -4.61 17.92
N LYS A 54 -22.35 -5.54 17.70
CA LYS A 54 -22.13 -6.71 18.57
C LYS A 54 -21.80 -6.27 20.00
N ILE A 55 -20.81 -5.39 20.18
CA ILE A 55 -20.45 -4.85 21.50
C ILE A 55 -21.66 -4.16 22.16
N ARG A 56 -22.42 -3.36 21.41
CA ARG A 56 -23.63 -2.70 21.92
C ARG A 56 -24.64 -3.72 22.44
N GLN A 57 -24.94 -4.75 21.65
CA GLN A 57 -25.90 -5.78 22.02
C GLN A 57 -25.43 -6.58 23.23
N GLU A 58 -24.17 -7.03 23.24
CA GLU A 58 -23.59 -7.80 24.37
C GLU A 58 -23.66 -7.02 25.69
N LEU A 59 -23.16 -5.78 25.69
CA LEU A 59 -23.16 -4.95 26.89
C LEU A 59 -24.59 -4.69 27.36
N ARG A 60 -25.50 -4.31 26.45
CA ARG A 60 -26.91 -4.01 26.78
C ARG A 60 -27.65 -5.24 27.32
N VAL A 61 -27.44 -6.42 26.75
CA VAL A 61 -28.08 -7.66 27.21
C VAL A 61 -27.64 -7.98 28.63
N VAL A 62 -26.33 -7.97 28.90
CA VAL A 62 -25.84 -8.34 30.23
C VAL A 62 -26.18 -7.30 31.29
N THR A 63 -26.06 -5.99 30.99
CA THR A 63 -26.51 -4.97 31.95
C THR A 63 -28.01 -5.08 32.24
N SER A 64 -28.83 -5.43 31.24
CA SER A 64 -30.28 -5.60 31.43
C SER A 64 -30.61 -6.85 32.27
N GLN A 65 -29.92 -7.96 32.05
CA GLN A 65 -30.09 -9.19 32.82
C GLN A 65 -29.68 -8.97 34.29
N VAL A 66 -28.48 -8.42 34.51
CA VAL A 66 -27.94 -8.16 35.83
C VAL A 66 -28.79 -7.12 36.58
N SER A 67 -29.25 -6.05 35.90
CA SER A 67 -30.15 -5.06 36.51
C SER A 67 -31.47 -5.70 36.96
N ARG A 68 -32.04 -6.62 36.17
CA ARG A 68 -33.26 -7.34 36.55
C ARG A 68 -33.05 -8.24 37.75
N GLU A 69 -31.93 -8.97 37.80
CA GLU A 69 -31.59 -9.81 38.95
C GLU A 69 -31.36 -8.98 40.21
N LEU A 70 -30.74 -7.81 40.07
CA LEU A 70 -30.57 -6.85 41.16
C LEU A 70 -31.87 -6.27 41.68
N ASP A 71 -32.78 -5.89 40.78
CA ASP A 71 -34.13 -5.42 41.16
C ASP A 71 -34.87 -6.52 41.94
N LEU A 72 -34.78 -7.79 41.51
CA LEU A 72 -35.37 -8.92 42.21
C LEU A 72 -34.72 -9.15 43.58
N TRP A 73 -33.38 -9.19 43.64
CA TRP A 73 -32.65 -9.36 44.89
C TRP A 73 -33.02 -8.26 45.90
N LEU A 74 -33.05 -7.00 45.46
CA LEU A 74 -33.43 -5.88 46.32
C LEU A 74 -34.87 -6.03 46.81
N LYS A 75 -35.80 -6.38 45.92
CA LYS A 75 -37.21 -6.62 46.26
C LYS A 75 -37.36 -7.73 47.31
N ASP A 76 -36.60 -8.83 47.17
CA ASP A 76 -36.58 -9.93 48.14
C ASP A 76 -36.02 -9.48 49.50
N ARG A 77 -34.91 -8.72 49.51
CA ARG A 77 -34.36 -8.15 50.76
C ARG A 77 -35.38 -7.23 51.44
N LEU A 78 -36.06 -6.35 50.69
CA LEU A 78 -37.09 -5.46 51.23
C LEU A 78 -38.30 -6.24 51.77
N TYR A 79 -38.71 -7.30 51.08
CA TYR A 79 -39.79 -8.18 51.51
C TYR A 79 -39.43 -8.91 52.80
N ASP A 80 -38.23 -9.47 52.90
CA ASP A 80 -37.72 -10.15 54.08
C ASP A 80 -37.73 -9.23 55.31
N VAL A 81 -37.16 -8.02 55.20
CA VAL A 81 -37.18 -7.03 56.30
C VAL A 81 -38.62 -6.67 56.70
N ARG A 82 -39.54 -6.60 55.74
CA ARG A 82 -40.98 -6.42 56.02
C ARG A 82 -41.58 -7.57 56.80
N VAL A 83 -41.32 -8.81 56.40
CA VAL A 83 -41.79 -9.99 57.13
C VAL A 83 -41.25 -10.01 58.56
N PHE A 84 -39.95 -9.73 58.75
CA PHE A 84 -39.33 -9.73 60.08
C PHE A 84 -39.88 -8.62 60.98
N SER A 85 -40.12 -7.42 60.44
CA SER A 85 -40.71 -6.30 61.18
C SER A 85 -42.12 -6.59 61.69
N ARG A 86 -42.83 -7.52 61.03
CA ARG A 86 -44.21 -7.93 61.36
C ARG A 86 -44.28 -9.26 62.12
N SER A 87 -43.13 -9.84 62.47
CA SER A 87 -43.14 -11.09 63.24
C SER A 87 -43.74 -10.85 64.63
N TYR A 88 -44.47 -11.85 65.12
CA TYR A 88 -45.06 -11.80 66.46
C TYR A 88 -44.01 -11.49 67.54
N VAL A 89 -42.81 -12.08 67.42
CA VAL A 89 -41.70 -11.85 68.35
C VAL A 89 -41.29 -10.38 68.37
N VAL A 90 -41.18 -9.73 67.22
CA VAL A 90 -40.83 -8.30 67.16
C VAL A 90 -41.95 -7.44 67.73
N LEU A 91 -43.19 -7.65 67.28
CA LEU A 91 -44.33 -6.82 67.67
C LEU A 91 -44.62 -6.90 69.17
N GLU A 92 -44.77 -8.11 69.72
CA GLU A 92 -45.15 -8.30 71.11
C GLU A 92 -44.08 -7.79 72.09
N ASN A 93 -42.81 -8.05 71.78
CA ASN A 93 -41.72 -7.69 72.70
C ASN A 93 -41.34 -6.22 72.57
N LEU A 94 -41.44 -5.61 71.38
CA LEU A 94 -41.21 -4.17 71.22
C LEU A 94 -42.34 -3.35 71.86
N ASP A 95 -43.60 -3.76 71.71
CA ASP A 95 -44.75 -3.09 72.32
C ASP A 95 -44.67 -3.07 73.85
N LYS A 96 -44.21 -4.18 74.46
CA LYS A 96 -43.95 -4.24 75.91
C LYS A 96 -42.87 -3.25 76.37
N ILE A 97 -41.79 -3.11 75.60
CA ILE A 97 -40.68 -2.22 75.94
C ILE A 97 -41.06 -0.75 75.76
N VAL A 98 -41.79 -0.42 74.69
CA VAL A 98 -42.17 0.96 74.35
C VAL A 98 -43.41 1.43 75.11
N GLY A 99 -44.35 0.51 75.42
CA GLY A 99 -45.64 0.82 76.02
C GLY A 99 -45.67 0.87 77.55
N GLN A 100 -44.67 0.33 78.25
CA GLN A 100 -44.64 0.30 79.74
C GLN A 100 -43.47 1.12 80.28
N GLY A 101 -43.79 2.26 80.88
CA GLY A 101 -42.86 3.30 81.29
C GLY A 101 -41.79 2.91 82.32
N ASP A 102 -41.93 1.86 83.14
CA ASP A 102 -40.84 1.44 84.03
C ASP A 102 -41.10 0.08 84.73
N VAL A 103 -40.82 -1.05 84.06
CA VAL A 103 -40.76 -2.36 84.73
C VAL A 103 -39.49 -3.10 84.32
N HIS A 104 -38.39 -2.72 84.96
CA HIS A 104 -37.02 -3.17 84.69
C HIS A 104 -36.87 -4.70 84.46
N LYS A 105 -37.61 -5.57 85.14
CA LYS A 105 -37.51 -7.04 84.94
C LYS A 105 -38.22 -7.59 83.70
N LYS A 106 -39.42 -7.08 83.33
CA LYS A 106 -40.16 -7.56 82.14
C LYS A 106 -39.48 -7.11 80.84
N ASN A 107 -38.86 -5.93 80.86
CA ASN A 107 -38.11 -5.38 79.73
C ASN A 107 -36.84 -6.21 79.41
N VAL A 108 -36.18 -6.79 80.42
CA VAL A 108 -34.98 -7.63 80.22
C VAL A 108 -35.29 -8.91 79.44
N VAL A 109 -36.41 -9.58 79.75
CA VAL A 109 -36.80 -10.83 79.05
C VAL A 109 -37.22 -10.53 77.62
N ALA A 110 -38.04 -9.49 77.41
CA ALA A 110 -38.46 -9.05 76.08
C ALA A 110 -37.24 -8.66 75.22
N LEU A 111 -36.30 -7.92 75.79
CA LEU A 111 -35.06 -7.53 75.11
C LEU A 111 -34.20 -8.74 74.72
N ARG A 112 -34.07 -9.73 75.60
CA ARG A 112 -33.34 -10.97 75.29
C ARG A 112 -33.97 -11.72 74.11
N ARG A 113 -35.30 -11.90 74.13
CA ARG A 113 -36.04 -12.55 73.03
C ARG A 113 -35.86 -11.82 71.70
N LEU A 114 -35.91 -10.48 71.71
CA LEU A 114 -35.64 -9.69 70.50
C LEU A 114 -34.21 -9.91 69.99
N LYS A 115 -33.20 -9.82 70.85
CA LYS A 115 -31.79 -10.04 70.45
C LYS A 115 -31.57 -11.43 69.87
N ASP A 116 -32.16 -12.46 70.47
CA ASP A 116 -32.02 -13.85 70.01
C ASP A 116 -32.71 -14.06 68.66
N TYR A 117 -33.91 -13.49 68.48
CA TYR A 117 -34.62 -13.52 67.20
C TYR A 117 -33.81 -12.82 66.08
N LEU A 118 -33.37 -11.57 66.31
CA LEU A 118 -32.61 -10.82 65.32
C LEU A 118 -31.30 -11.52 64.95
N ARG A 119 -30.64 -12.17 65.92
CA ARG A 119 -29.43 -12.96 65.69
C ARG A 119 -29.70 -14.19 64.83
N SER A 120 -30.77 -14.93 65.13
CA SER A 120 -31.18 -16.10 64.34
C SER A 120 -31.53 -15.72 62.89
N VAL A 121 -32.23 -14.59 62.69
CA VAL A 121 -32.55 -14.09 61.34
C VAL A 121 -31.28 -13.70 60.59
N ARG A 122 -30.36 -12.96 61.25
CA ARG A 122 -29.08 -12.57 60.64
C ARG A 122 -28.25 -13.80 60.24
N GLU A 123 -28.18 -14.82 61.09
CA GLU A 123 -27.38 -16.04 60.81
C GLU A 123 -27.92 -16.87 59.65
N LYS A 124 -29.24 -16.80 59.37
CA LYS A 124 -29.86 -17.49 58.24
C LYS A 124 -29.64 -16.79 56.89
N ILE A 125 -29.30 -15.51 56.88
CA ILE A 125 -29.26 -14.69 55.66
C ILE A 125 -27.94 -13.94 55.58
N ILE A 126 -27.08 -14.42 54.68
CA ILE A 126 -25.68 -14.01 54.53
C ILE A 126 -25.49 -12.51 54.24
N ASP A 127 -26.44 -11.88 53.55
CA ASP A 127 -26.32 -10.46 53.17
C ASP A 127 -26.60 -9.50 54.33
N TYR A 128 -27.29 -9.94 55.39
CA TYR A 128 -27.53 -9.11 56.57
C TYR A 128 -26.30 -9.10 57.48
N GLN A 129 -25.69 -7.93 57.62
CA GLN A 129 -24.58 -7.73 58.56
C GLN A 129 -25.09 -7.43 59.97
N GLU A 130 -26.16 -6.65 60.06
CA GLU A 130 -26.77 -6.27 61.33
C GLU A 130 -28.25 -5.94 61.14
N LEU A 131 -29.06 -6.32 62.13
CA LEU A 131 -30.49 -6.02 62.22
C LEU A 131 -30.73 -5.28 63.53
N MET A 132 -31.42 -4.15 63.48
CA MET A 132 -31.58 -3.24 64.60
C MET A 132 -33.03 -2.79 64.70
N LEU A 133 -33.57 -2.83 65.91
CA LEU A 133 -34.85 -2.22 66.25
C LEU A 133 -34.59 -0.85 66.83
N LEU A 134 -35.15 0.18 66.21
CA LEU A 134 -35.00 1.56 66.65
C LEU A 134 -36.34 2.13 67.10
N ASP A 135 -36.30 2.93 68.16
CA ASP A 135 -37.46 3.70 68.61
C ASP A 135 -37.73 4.91 67.70
N LEU A 136 -38.77 5.69 68.01
CA LEU A 136 -39.15 6.88 67.25
C LEU A 136 -38.12 8.02 67.32
N LYS A 137 -37.19 7.97 68.28
CA LYS A 137 -36.08 8.93 68.41
C LYS A 137 -34.84 8.47 67.64
N GLY A 138 -34.87 7.29 67.01
CA GLY A 138 -33.74 6.70 66.30
C GLY A 138 -32.73 6.02 67.23
N LYS A 139 -33.08 5.75 68.49
CA LYS A 139 -32.21 5.02 69.43
C LYS A 139 -32.39 3.51 69.23
N ILE A 140 -31.28 2.79 69.22
CA ILE A 140 -31.29 1.32 69.12
C ILE A 140 -31.84 0.72 70.42
N VAL A 141 -32.96 0.01 70.31
CA VAL A 141 -33.59 -0.76 71.38
C VAL A 141 -32.98 -2.16 71.46
N ALA A 142 -32.80 -2.82 70.32
CA ALA A 142 -32.17 -4.14 70.22
C ALA A 142 -31.38 -4.26 68.91
N THR A 143 -30.30 -5.06 68.92
CA THR A 143 -29.47 -5.34 67.74
C THR A 143 -29.07 -6.82 67.71
N SER A 144 -28.85 -7.36 66.50
CA SER A 144 -28.22 -8.67 66.29
C SER A 144 -26.69 -8.65 66.43
N ALA A 145 -26.04 -7.48 66.43
CA ALA A 145 -24.60 -7.38 66.64
C ALA A 145 -24.22 -7.67 68.10
N LYS A 146 -23.00 -8.19 68.31
CA LYS A 146 -22.45 -8.41 69.66
C LYS A 146 -22.27 -7.10 70.42
N GLN A 147 -21.91 -6.03 69.69
CA GLN A 147 -21.74 -4.68 70.19
C GLN A 147 -22.56 -3.75 69.30
N ALA A 148 -23.29 -2.80 69.90
CA ALA A 148 -24.13 -1.88 69.15
C ALA A 148 -23.27 -0.97 68.28
N THR A 149 -23.51 -1.00 66.96
CA THR A 149 -22.85 -0.09 66.03
C THR A 149 -23.64 1.19 65.87
N THR A 150 -22.99 2.24 65.36
CA THR A 150 -23.68 3.48 65.00
C THR A 150 -24.50 3.26 63.72
N VAL A 151 -25.72 3.80 63.69
CA VAL A 151 -26.60 3.72 62.52
C VAL A 151 -26.76 5.11 61.93
N GLN A 152 -26.31 5.27 60.69
CA GLN A 152 -26.67 6.42 59.88
C GLN A 152 -28.04 6.16 59.25
N LEU A 153 -29.09 6.71 59.87
CA LEU A 153 -30.44 6.58 59.36
C LEU A 153 -30.62 7.43 58.09
N PRO A 154 -31.38 6.95 57.10
CA PRO A 154 -31.66 7.72 55.89
C PRO A 154 -32.34 9.05 56.19
N ALA A 155 -32.08 10.08 55.38
CA ALA A 155 -32.82 11.33 55.49
C ALA A 155 -34.33 11.07 55.33
N LYS A 156 -35.15 11.75 56.15
CA LYS A 156 -36.63 11.61 56.16
C LYS A 156 -37.13 10.18 56.49
N TRP A 157 -36.32 9.34 57.17
CA TRP A 157 -36.75 7.99 57.57
C TRP A 157 -38.04 8.01 58.41
N LEU A 158 -38.16 8.94 59.37
CA LEU A 158 -39.29 8.99 60.30
C LEU A 158 -40.61 9.40 59.60
N PRO A 159 -40.69 10.49 58.80
CA PRO A 159 -41.88 10.79 58.00
C PRO A 159 -42.30 9.65 57.07
N ARG A 160 -41.33 8.94 56.45
CA ARG A 160 -41.67 7.79 55.59
C ARG A 160 -42.17 6.60 56.40
N ALA A 161 -41.61 6.33 57.58
CA ALA A 161 -42.12 5.30 58.49
C ALA A 161 -43.55 5.64 58.99
N GLN A 162 -43.83 6.91 59.27
CA GLN A 162 -45.17 7.41 59.60
C GLN A 162 -46.16 7.23 58.44
N ALA A 163 -45.69 7.33 57.19
CA ALA A 163 -46.48 7.01 55.98
C ALA A 163 -46.50 5.51 55.63
N ASN A 164 -46.04 4.63 56.53
CA ASN A 164 -45.93 3.18 56.34
C ASN A 164 -45.07 2.77 55.12
N LYS A 165 -44.08 3.59 54.76
CA LYS A 165 -43.15 3.34 53.65
C LYS A 165 -41.78 2.93 54.18
N HIS A 166 -41.13 2.01 53.47
CA HIS A 166 -39.73 1.67 53.71
C HIS A 166 -38.82 2.79 53.21
N THR A 167 -37.59 2.82 53.71
CA THR A 167 -36.55 3.71 53.19
C THR A 167 -35.26 2.95 52.94
N ILE A 168 -34.51 3.39 51.93
CA ILE A 168 -33.19 2.87 51.59
C ILE A 168 -32.25 4.06 51.70
N GLY A 169 -31.22 3.93 52.53
CA GLY A 169 -30.19 4.94 52.72
C GLY A 169 -29.20 4.97 51.57
N PRO A 170 -28.36 6.02 51.50
CA PRO A 170 -27.20 5.97 50.64
C PRO A 170 -26.26 4.84 51.07
N PRO A 171 -25.59 4.18 50.12
CA PRO A 171 -24.55 3.22 50.45
C PRO A 171 -23.35 3.95 51.07
N HIS A 172 -22.74 3.35 52.08
CA HIS A 172 -21.60 3.91 52.80
C HIS A 172 -20.66 2.81 53.29
N TRP A 173 -19.47 3.20 53.74
CA TRP A 173 -18.50 2.30 54.34
C TRP A 173 -18.85 2.18 55.80
N ASP A 174 -19.03 0.95 56.29
CA ASP A 174 -19.13 0.72 57.72
C ASP A 174 -17.75 0.32 58.26
N GLU A 175 -17.13 1.20 59.03
CA GLU A 175 -15.80 0.98 59.61
C GLU A 175 -15.77 -0.21 60.58
N THR A 176 -16.89 -0.51 61.24
CA THR A 176 -16.95 -1.64 62.19
C THR A 176 -17.04 -2.96 61.45
N LEU A 177 -17.79 -2.99 60.35
CA LEU A 177 -18.00 -4.19 59.55
C LEU A 177 -16.93 -4.38 58.46
N GLN A 178 -16.11 -3.36 58.19
CA GLN A 178 -15.12 -3.33 57.11
C GLN A 178 -15.74 -3.73 55.76
N ALA A 179 -16.93 -3.21 55.49
CA ALA A 179 -17.70 -3.52 54.29
C ALA A 179 -18.55 -2.34 53.83
N GLY A 180 -18.76 -2.23 52.52
CA GLY A 180 -19.77 -1.36 51.95
C GLY A 180 -21.16 -1.90 52.26
N VAL A 181 -22.01 -1.08 52.87
CA VAL A 181 -23.37 -1.46 53.28
C VAL A 181 -24.39 -0.42 52.87
N VAL A 182 -25.64 -0.86 52.78
CA VAL A 182 -26.82 0.00 52.67
C VAL A 182 -27.74 -0.25 53.87
N VAL A 183 -28.33 0.82 54.41
CA VAL A 183 -29.32 0.72 55.48
C VAL A 183 -30.72 0.75 54.89
N VAL A 184 -31.47 -0.32 55.10
CA VAL A 184 -32.89 -0.38 54.78
C VAL A 184 -33.69 -0.26 56.07
N THR A 185 -34.71 0.59 56.11
CA THR A 185 -35.61 0.70 57.26
C THR A 185 -37.03 0.32 56.90
N GLN A 186 -37.70 -0.37 57.81
CA GLN A 186 -39.09 -0.77 57.68
C GLN A 186 -39.88 -0.42 58.95
N PRO A 187 -41.06 0.24 58.85
CA PRO A 187 -41.88 0.58 60.01
C PRO A 187 -42.43 -0.66 60.71
N ILE A 188 -42.46 -0.60 62.04
CA ILE A 188 -43.05 -1.61 62.92
C ILE A 188 -44.32 -1.01 63.53
N ARG A 189 -45.45 -1.64 63.26
CA ARG A 189 -46.78 -1.15 63.67
C ARG A 189 -47.56 -2.22 64.39
N THR A 190 -48.32 -1.82 65.40
CA THR A 190 -49.30 -2.71 66.05
C THR A 190 -50.50 -2.96 65.12
N ALA A 191 -51.35 -3.91 65.49
CA ALA A 191 -52.62 -4.18 64.80
C ALA A 191 -53.53 -2.93 64.72
N ASN A 192 -53.40 -1.99 65.67
CA ASN A 192 -54.16 -0.74 65.71
C ASN A 192 -53.46 0.39 64.93
N GLU A 193 -52.55 0.05 63.99
CA GLU A 193 -51.78 1.00 63.17
C GLU A 193 -50.87 1.97 63.94
N ARG A 194 -50.62 1.73 65.24
CA ARG A 194 -49.70 2.54 66.05
C ARG A 194 -48.25 2.22 65.68
N LEU A 195 -47.48 3.23 65.29
CA LEU A 195 -46.06 3.10 65.00
C LEU A 195 -45.25 2.94 66.29
N LEU A 196 -44.57 1.79 66.45
CA LEU A 196 -43.72 1.50 67.60
C LEU A 196 -42.26 1.93 67.37
N GLY A 197 -41.82 1.90 66.12
CA GLY A 197 -40.43 2.10 65.75
C GLY A 197 -40.15 1.61 64.33
N VAL A 198 -38.89 1.35 64.03
CA VAL A 198 -38.46 0.79 62.74
C VAL A 198 -37.48 -0.36 62.94
N LEU A 199 -37.57 -1.37 62.07
CA LEU A 199 -36.52 -2.36 61.88
C LEU A 199 -35.57 -1.83 60.81
N ALA A 200 -34.33 -1.57 61.17
CA ALA A 200 -33.25 -1.27 60.23
C ALA A 200 -32.39 -2.50 59.97
N ALA A 201 -32.03 -2.71 58.71
CA ALA A 201 -31.12 -3.76 58.27
C ALA A 201 -29.91 -3.14 57.57
N LYS A 202 -28.71 -3.44 58.04
CA LYS A 202 -27.46 -3.20 57.31
C LYS A 202 -27.22 -4.37 56.36
N ILE A 203 -27.31 -4.09 55.06
CA ILE A 203 -27.20 -5.08 54.00
C ILE A 203 -25.90 -4.84 53.24
N ASN A 204 -25.10 -5.88 53.01
CA ASN A 204 -23.90 -5.81 52.18
C ASN A 204 -24.21 -6.22 50.73
N PHE A 205 -23.22 -6.09 49.84
CA PHE A 205 -23.33 -6.48 48.43
C PHE A 205 -22.61 -7.79 48.10
N ARG A 206 -22.40 -8.69 49.08
CA ARG A 206 -21.57 -9.89 48.89
C ARG A 206 -22.16 -10.86 47.87
N THR A 207 -23.46 -11.15 47.97
CA THR A 207 -24.14 -12.04 47.01
C THR A 207 -24.14 -11.43 45.61
N ILE A 208 -24.42 -10.13 45.51
CA ILE A 208 -24.33 -9.40 44.24
C ILE A 208 -22.93 -9.45 43.63
N GLY A 209 -21.88 -9.23 44.42
CA GLY A 209 -20.51 -9.32 43.91
C GLY A 209 -20.18 -10.68 43.29
N LYS A 210 -20.71 -11.76 43.88
CA LYS A 210 -20.61 -13.10 43.29
C LYS A 210 -21.41 -13.22 41.99
N THR A 211 -22.65 -12.73 41.95
CA THR A 211 -23.45 -12.67 40.72
C THR A 211 -22.71 -11.92 39.61
N LEU A 212 -22.21 -10.71 39.89
CA LEU A 212 -21.44 -9.91 38.94
C LEU A 212 -20.21 -10.68 38.43
N LYS A 213 -19.48 -11.34 39.33
CA LYS A 213 -18.31 -12.16 38.97
C LYS A 213 -18.69 -13.33 38.06
N ASN A 214 -19.85 -13.95 38.26
CA ASN A 214 -20.30 -15.06 37.41
C ASN A 214 -20.67 -14.57 35.99
N TYR A 215 -21.36 -13.43 35.87
CA TYR A 215 -21.67 -12.84 34.56
C TYR A 215 -20.44 -12.25 33.86
N ALA A 216 -19.41 -11.84 34.61
CA ALA A 216 -18.17 -11.26 34.06
C ALA A 216 -17.17 -12.32 33.52
N GLN A 217 -17.38 -13.62 33.75
CA GLN A 217 -16.46 -14.67 33.26
C GLN A 217 -16.49 -14.88 31.74
N GLY A 218 -17.36 -14.18 31.01
CA GLY A 218 -17.47 -14.25 29.55
C GLY A 218 -16.58 -13.25 28.80
N GLU A 219 -17.05 -12.81 27.63
CA GLU A 219 -16.39 -11.79 26.79
C GLU A 219 -16.46 -10.35 27.36
N ILE A 220 -17.07 -10.17 28.53
CA ILE A 220 -17.24 -8.88 29.21
C ILE A 220 -16.04 -8.66 30.10
N GLY A 221 -15.44 -7.46 30.05
CA GLY A 221 -14.21 -7.18 30.79
C GLY A 221 -14.45 -7.04 32.28
N GLU A 222 -15.49 -6.29 32.65
CA GLU A 222 -15.86 -6.04 34.04
C GLU A 222 -17.34 -5.60 34.17
N LEU A 223 -17.97 -6.03 35.26
CA LEU A 223 -19.30 -5.63 35.69
C LEU A 223 -19.25 -5.01 37.07
N TYR A 224 -19.97 -3.91 37.25
CA TYR A 224 -20.04 -3.23 38.54
C TYR A 224 -21.32 -2.42 38.70
N LEU A 225 -21.66 -2.13 39.95
CA LEU A 225 -22.82 -1.35 40.35
C LEU A 225 -22.37 0.03 40.82
N ILE A 226 -23.02 1.09 40.35
CA ILE A 226 -22.76 2.48 40.77
C ILE A 226 -24.02 3.21 41.18
N THR A 227 -23.87 4.25 42.00
CA THR A 227 -24.93 5.23 42.26
C THR A 227 -25.07 6.22 41.09
N GLY A 228 -26.16 6.99 41.05
CA GLY A 228 -26.36 8.11 40.13
C GLY A 228 -25.30 9.21 40.26
N GLU A 229 -24.62 9.26 41.40
CA GLU A 229 -23.46 10.13 41.61
C GLU A 229 -22.15 9.53 41.10
N GLY A 230 -22.13 8.27 40.67
CA GLY A 230 -20.94 7.59 40.14
C GLY A 230 -20.08 6.92 41.20
N ILE A 231 -20.59 6.72 42.42
CA ILE A 231 -19.90 6.00 43.50
C ILE A 231 -20.01 4.50 43.22
N LEU A 232 -18.88 3.79 43.22
CA LEU A 232 -18.80 2.35 43.04
C LEU A 232 -19.34 1.61 44.27
N LEU A 233 -20.25 0.63 44.09
CA LEU A 233 -20.95 -0.12 45.16
C LEU A 233 -20.55 -1.58 45.28
N VAL A 234 -20.33 -2.23 44.14
CA VAL A 234 -19.66 -3.54 44.09
C VAL A 234 -19.14 -3.78 42.67
N SER A 235 -18.05 -4.52 42.52
CA SER A 235 -17.52 -4.97 41.22
C SER A 235 -17.35 -6.49 41.21
N SER A 236 -17.36 -7.03 40.00
CA SER A 236 -16.94 -8.38 39.65
C SER A 236 -15.44 -8.65 39.86
N ARG A 237 -14.58 -7.62 39.80
CA ARG A 237 -13.16 -7.73 40.21
C ARG A 237 -12.98 -7.34 41.66
N THR A 238 -11.88 -7.83 42.25
CA THR A 238 -11.50 -7.54 43.63
C THR A 238 -11.16 -6.06 43.76
N ILE A 239 -11.88 -5.33 44.61
CA ILE A 239 -11.52 -3.93 44.91
C ILE A 239 -10.84 -3.82 46.28
N SER A 240 -9.87 -2.91 46.38
CA SER A 240 -9.21 -2.55 47.64
C SER A 240 -10.17 -1.79 48.59
N ALA A 241 -9.82 -1.75 49.88
CA ALA A 241 -10.64 -1.17 50.95
C ALA A 241 -11.01 0.33 50.77
N LYS A 242 -10.36 1.06 49.84
CA LYS A 242 -10.66 2.47 49.49
C LYS A 242 -11.89 2.66 48.58
N PHE A 243 -12.77 1.68 48.59
CA PHE A 243 -13.79 1.41 47.60
C PHE A 243 -14.82 2.54 47.35
N LEU A 244 -15.10 3.37 48.36
CA LEU A 244 -16.12 4.44 48.28
C LEU A 244 -15.53 5.83 47.96
N GLU A 245 -14.21 5.97 47.89
CA GLU A 245 -13.55 7.17 47.38
C GLU A 245 -13.40 7.14 45.84
N THR A 246 -13.53 5.96 45.25
CA THR A 246 -13.39 5.77 43.80
C THR A 246 -14.70 6.13 43.10
N LYS A 247 -14.74 7.33 42.54
CA LYS A 247 -15.88 7.86 41.80
C LYS A 247 -15.55 7.97 40.32
N LEU A 248 -16.45 7.45 39.47
CA LEU A 248 -16.40 7.73 38.04
C LEU A 248 -16.52 9.24 37.82
N VAL A 249 -15.71 9.76 36.89
CA VAL A 249 -15.72 11.19 36.54
C VAL A 249 -17.15 11.63 36.26
N GLY A 250 -17.63 12.68 36.93
CA GLY A 250 -19.06 13.05 36.91
C GLY A 250 -19.64 13.39 35.53
N ARG A 251 -18.80 13.69 34.51
CA ARG A 251 -19.26 13.80 33.11
C ARG A 251 -19.55 12.42 32.51
N THR A 252 -18.70 11.43 32.78
CA THR A 252 -18.86 10.04 32.36
C THR A 252 -20.13 9.43 32.94
N THR A 253 -20.33 9.57 34.26
CA THR A 253 -21.52 9.07 34.95
C THR A 253 -22.80 9.65 34.32
N ARG A 254 -22.88 10.98 34.19
CA ARG A 254 -24.04 11.62 33.56
C ARG A 254 -24.30 11.12 32.14
N LYS A 255 -23.24 10.91 31.35
CA LYS A 255 -23.38 10.39 29.99
C LYS A 255 -23.91 8.96 29.96
N LEU A 256 -23.41 8.08 30.83
CA LEU A 256 -23.86 6.70 30.94
C LEU A 256 -25.33 6.58 31.39
N PHE A 257 -25.77 7.44 32.31
CA PHE A 257 -27.18 7.48 32.74
C PHE A 257 -28.12 8.13 31.70
N PHE A 258 -27.64 9.12 30.93
CA PHE A 258 -28.44 9.78 29.90
C PHE A 258 -28.59 8.92 28.63
N GLU A 259 -27.49 8.30 28.17
CA GLU A 259 -27.46 7.42 26.99
C GLU A 259 -27.58 5.95 27.42
N GLU A 260 -28.63 5.63 28.17
CA GLU A 260 -28.83 4.29 28.77
C GLU A 260 -28.81 3.18 27.70
N GLY A 261 -28.01 2.14 27.94
CA GLY A 261 -27.84 0.99 27.04
C GLY A 261 -26.97 1.25 25.80
N ASP A 262 -26.56 2.49 25.54
CA ASP A 262 -25.66 2.83 24.44
C ASP A 262 -24.20 2.91 24.91
N PRO A 263 -23.27 2.14 24.29
CA PRO A 263 -21.89 2.09 24.74
C PRO A 263 -21.14 3.42 24.61
N GLN A 264 -20.55 3.85 25.71
CA GLN A 264 -19.72 5.03 25.82
C GLN A 264 -18.25 4.67 25.92
N ARG A 265 -17.40 5.57 25.42
CA ARG A 265 -15.94 5.48 25.57
C ARG A 265 -15.50 6.38 26.70
N TYR A 266 -14.79 5.84 27.67
CA TYR A 266 -14.31 6.57 28.84
C TYR A 266 -13.11 5.84 29.45
N TYR A 267 -12.56 6.40 30.53
CA TYR A 267 -11.55 5.73 31.35
C TYR A 267 -12.24 5.07 32.54
N GLY A 268 -12.03 3.76 32.71
CA GLY A 268 -12.56 3.01 33.84
C GLY A 268 -12.01 3.51 35.18
N TYR A 269 -12.50 3.00 36.30
CA TYR A 269 -11.99 3.33 37.64
C TYR A 269 -10.56 2.85 37.87
N HIS A 270 -10.11 1.86 37.10
CA HIS A 270 -8.72 1.41 37.09
C HIS A 270 -7.81 2.25 36.16
N GLY A 271 -8.37 3.21 35.41
CA GLY A 271 -7.62 4.17 34.60
C GLY A 271 -7.37 3.74 33.15
N GLU A 272 -7.79 2.54 32.74
CA GLU A 272 -7.68 2.06 31.36
C GLU A 272 -8.81 2.59 30.46
N PRO A 273 -8.55 2.76 29.15
CA PRO A 273 -9.58 3.13 28.20
C PRO A 273 -10.54 1.96 27.96
N VAL A 274 -11.81 2.17 28.26
CA VAL A 274 -12.88 1.17 28.15
C VAL A 274 -14.00 1.61 27.22
N VAL A 275 -14.79 0.64 26.80
CA VAL A 275 -16.11 0.85 26.21
C VAL A 275 -17.11 0.19 27.13
N GLY A 276 -18.06 0.96 27.65
CA GLY A 276 -19.04 0.44 28.60
C GLY A 276 -20.43 1.01 28.39
N ALA A 277 -21.44 0.26 28.80
CA ALA A 277 -22.83 0.69 28.77
C ALA A 277 -23.44 0.52 30.18
N LEU A 278 -24.48 1.29 30.46
CA LEU A 278 -25.18 1.28 31.74
C LEU A 278 -26.65 0.92 31.54
N LYS A 279 -27.20 0.14 32.48
CA LYS A 279 -28.65 -0.01 32.67
C LYS A 279 -29.04 0.47 34.06
N ARG A 280 -30.06 1.33 34.15
CA ARG A 280 -30.57 1.85 35.42
C ARG A 280 -31.48 0.82 36.09
N MET A 281 -31.40 0.74 37.41
CA MET A 281 -32.33 -0.02 38.25
C MET A 281 -33.69 0.67 38.35
N SER A 282 -34.74 -0.11 38.63
CA SER A 282 -36.12 0.40 38.58
C SER A 282 -36.50 1.21 39.82
N GLU A 283 -36.05 0.78 41.00
CA GLU A 283 -36.45 1.33 42.31
C GLU A 283 -35.45 2.36 42.87
N LEU A 284 -34.23 2.36 42.35
CA LEU A 284 -33.12 3.19 42.84
C LEU A 284 -32.47 3.93 41.69
N ASP A 285 -31.92 5.11 41.98
CA ASP A 285 -31.06 5.83 41.03
C ASP A 285 -29.65 5.19 40.95
N TRP A 286 -29.60 3.87 40.85
CA TRP A 286 -28.37 3.10 40.69
C TRP A 286 -28.32 2.53 39.27
N GLY A 287 -27.12 2.24 38.81
CA GLY A 287 -26.89 1.71 37.48
C GLY A 287 -25.89 0.56 37.49
N VAL A 288 -26.20 -0.48 36.73
CA VAL A 288 -25.27 -1.57 36.42
C VAL A 288 -24.48 -1.17 35.19
N VAL A 289 -23.16 -1.17 35.31
CA VAL A 289 -22.26 -0.92 34.20
C VAL A 289 -21.58 -2.21 33.80
N ALA A 290 -21.57 -2.47 32.50
CA ALA A 290 -20.72 -3.47 31.88
C ALA A 290 -19.69 -2.75 31.02
N GLU A 291 -18.42 -3.10 31.15
CA GLU A 291 -17.36 -2.52 30.35
C GLU A 291 -16.39 -3.56 29.80
N LYS A 292 -15.74 -3.21 28.69
CA LYS A 292 -14.71 -3.99 28.04
C LYS A 292 -13.53 -3.09 27.73
N GLU A 293 -12.31 -3.56 27.99
CA GLU A 293 -11.09 -2.85 27.61
C GLU A 293 -11.10 -2.57 26.11
N ARG A 294 -10.85 -1.31 25.73
CA ARG A 294 -10.93 -0.87 24.33
C ARG A 294 -9.97 -1.64 23.43
N ALA A 295 -8.77 -1.95 23.92
CA ALA A 295 -7.77 -2.72 23.17
C ALA A 295 -8.29 -4.13 22.84
N LYS A 296 -8.88 -4.82 23.82
CA LYS A 296 -9.48 -6.15 23.65
C LYS A 296 -10.74 -6.09 22.79
N ALA A 297 -11.62 -5.12 23.04
CA ALA A 297 -12.87 -4.93 22.30
C ALA A 297 -12.66 -4.75 20.79
N TYR A 298 -11.57 -4.08 20.38
CA TYR A 298 -11.28 -3.79 18.97
C TYR A 298 -10.10 -4.57 18.40
N ALA A 299 -9.54 -5.55 19.13
CA ALA A 299 -8.37 -6.33 18.71
C ALA A 299 -8.59 -7.02 17.35
N GLN A 300 -9.79 -7.57 17.13
CA GLN A 300 -10.14 -8.26 15.87
C GLN A 300 -10.03 -7.33 14.65
N ILE A 301 -10.47 -6.07 14.78
CA ILE A 301 -10.39 -5.07 13.69
C ILE A 301 -8.95 -4.63 13.45
N VAL A 302 -8.16 -4.49 14.52
CA VAL A 302 -6.73 -4.14 14.39
C VAL A 302 -5.99 -5.26 13.67
N ARG A 303 -6.26 -6.52 14.02
CA ARG A 303 -5.70 -7.70 13.33
C ARG A 303 -6.11 -7.72 11.86
N LEU A 304 -7.40 -7.54 11.56
CA LEU A 304 -7.91 -7.50 10.19
C LEU A 304 -7.19 -6.42 9.37
N ARG A 305 -7.11 -5.19 9.89
CA ARG A 305 -6.39 -4.09 9.25
C ARG A 305 -4.93 -4.45 8.96
N ASN A 306 -4.23 -5.00 9.94
CA ASN A 306 -2.82 -5.36 9.78
C ASN A 306 -2.63 -6.47 8.73
N VAL A 307 -3.50 -7.50 8.72
CA VAL A 307 -3.49 -8.55 7.69
C VAL A 307 -3.77 -7.96 6.30
N THR A 308 -4.77 -7.10 6.17
CA THR A 308 -5.06 -6.41 4.90
C THR A 308 -3.87 -5.57 4.41
N LEU A 309 -3.19 -4.86 5.31
CA LEU A 309 -2.00 -4.09 4.95
C LEU A 309 -0.86 -4.99 4.47
N VAL A 310 -0.61 -6.12 5.15
CA VAL A 310 0.40 -7.10 4.72
C VAL A 310 0.06 -7.67 3.34
N LEU A 311 -1.21 -8.01 3.09
CA LEU A 311 -1.65 -8.52 1.79
C LEU A 311 -1.48 -7.47 0.68
N VAL A 312 -1.82 -6.20 0.94
CA VAL A 312 -1.64 -5.11 -0.04
C VAL A 312 -0.16 -4.88 -0.33
N VAL A 313 0.70 -4.84 0.68
CA VAL A 313 2.16 -4.70 0.49
C VAL A 313 2.72 -5.90 -0.28
N GLY A 314 2.31 -7.12 0.07
CA GLY A 314 2.70 -8.34 -0.63
C GLY A 314 2.28 -8.31 -2.10
N LEU A 315 1.05 -7.88 -2.40
CA LEU A 315 0.54 -7.73 -3.76
C LEU A 315 1.36 -6.69 -4.55
N LEU A 316 1.69 -5.54 -3.95
CA LEU A 316 2.51 -4.51 -4.59
C LEU A 316 3.92 -5.02 -4.92
N LEU A 317 4.55 -5.75 -4.00
CA LEU A 317 5.86 -6.35 -4.23
C LEU A 317 5.80 -7.42 -5.33
N PHE A 318 4.75 -8.24 -5.35
CA PHE A 318 4.55 -9.25 -6.39
C PHE A 318 4.38 -8.63 -7.78
N ILE A 319 3.53 -7.60 -7.90
CA ILE A 319 3.34 -6.90 -9.18
C ILE A 319 4.61 -6.14 -9.57
N GLY A 320 5.30 -5.50 -8.62
CA GLY A 320 6.57 -4.81 -8.85
C GLY A 320 7.66 -5.76 -9.36
N LEU A 321 7.77 -6.96 -8.76
CA LEU A 321 8.69 -8.00 -9.20
C LEU A 321 8.32 -8.50 -10.60
N GLY A 322 7.03 -8.76 -10.87
CA GLY A 322 6.55 -9.14 -12.20
C GLY A 322 6.88 -8.10 -13.27
N ALA A 323 6.65 -6.82 -12.98
CA ALA A 323 7.01 -5.72 -13.87
C ALA A 323 8.52 -5.61 -14.10
N TYR A 324 9.34 -5.84 -13.07
CA TYR A 324 10.79 -5.89 -13.19
C TYR A 324 11.26 -7.04 -14.09
N LEU A 325 10.72 -8.25 -13.88
CA LEU A 325 11.03 -9.43 -14.69
C LEU A 325 10.63 -9.23 -16.17
N LEU A 326 9.41 -8.73 -16.44
CA LEU A 326 8.98 -8.36 -17.80
C LEU A 326 9.89 -7.28 -18.42
N GLY A 327 10.38 -6.37 -17.57
CA GLY A 327 11.39 -5.39 -17.91
C GLY A 327 12.66 -6.03 -18.50
N LEU A 328 13.13 -7.10 -17.87
CA LEU A 328 14.33 -7.84 -18.27
C LEU A 328 14.09 -8.75 -19.48
N THR A 329 12.98 -9.48 -19.52
CA THR A 329 12.75 -10.54 -20.50
C THR A 329 12.14 -10.06 -21.82
N LEU A 330 11.38 -8.96 -21.79
CA LEU A 330 10.70 -8.43 -22.99
C LEU A 330 11.13 -7.00 -23.32
N VAL A 331 11.07 -6.10 -22.32
CA VAL A 331 11.20 -4.67 -22.59
C VAL A 331 12.60 -4.29 -23.07
N ARG A 332 13.65 -4.76 -22.39
CA ARG A 332 15.05 -4.45 -22.73
C ARG A 332 15.50 -5.04 -24.08
N PRO A 333 15.24 -6.33 -24.40
CA PRO A 333 15.60 -6.87 -25.71
C PRO A 333 14.90 -6.17 -26.87
N LEU A 334 13.60 -5.86 -26.74
CA LEU A 334 12.88 -5.10 -27.77
C LEU A 334 13.46 -3.69 -27.96
N ASP A 335 13.90 -3.02 -26.89
CA ASP A 335 14.52 -1.70 -26.98
C ASP A 335 15.85 -1.75 -27.75
N ARG A 336 16.65 -2.78 -27.49
CA ARG A 336 17.89 -3.04 -28.24
C ARG A 336 17.63 -3.33 -29.72
N LEU A 337 16.61 -4.13 -30.03
CA LEU A 337 16.21 -4.40 -31.42
C LEU A 337 15.78 -3.12 -32.14
N THR A 338 14.97 -2.30 -31.48
CA THR A 338 14.51 -1.02 -32.04
C THR A 338 15.69 -0.09 -32.30
N GLY A 339 16.63 0.00 -31.35
CA GLY A 339 17.86 0.78 -31.50
C GLY A 339 18.80 0.23 -32.59
N GLY A 340 18.95 -1.09 -32.67
CA GLY A 340 19.75 -1.76 -33.71
C GLY A 340 19.16 -1.53 -35.10
N ALA A 341 17.86 -1.70 -35.27
CA ALA A 341 17.17 -1.40 -36.52
C ALA A 341 17.34 0.06 -36.95
N SER A 342 17.30 1.01 -36.02
CA SER A 342 17.55 2.43 -36.32
C SER A 342 18.98 2.70 -36.79
N LYS A 343 19.98 1.99 -36.27
CA LYS A 343 21.38 2.10 -36.73
C LYS A 343 21.58 1.51 -38.13
N VAL A 344 20.98 0.34 -38.38
CA VAL A 344 20.97 -0.29 -39.71
C VAL A 344 20.30 0.62 -40.73
N ALA A 345 19.16 1.23 -40.38
CA ALA A 345 18.48 2.21 -41.23
C ALA A 345 19.32 3.48 -41.49
N ALA A 346 20.20 3.86 -40.56
CA ALA A 346 21.16 4.95 -40.74
C ALA A 346 22.41 4.54 -41.56
N GLY A 347 22.50 3.28 -42.01
CA GLY A 347 23.57 2.77 -42.86
C GLY A 347 24.72 2.07 -42.12
N ASP A 348 24.63 1.93 -40.80
CA ASP A 348 25.57 1.18 -39.97
C ASP A 348 25.20 -0.32 -39.98
N LEU A 349 25.95 -1.12 -40.74
CA LEU A 349 25.74 -2.57 -40.88
C LEU A 349 26.65 -3.41 -39.97
N GLU A 350 27.43 -2.78 -39.09
CA GLU A 350 28.26 -3.50 -38.09
C GLU A 350 27.51 -3.75 -36.77
N VAL A 351 26.18 -3.65 -36.81
CA VAL A 351 25.31 -3.88 -35.66
C VAL A 351 25.17 -5.38 -35.43
N ASP A 352 25.68 -5.86 -34.30
CA ASP A 352 25.43 -7.20 -33.79
C ASP A 352 24.76 -7.13 -32.42
N LEU A 353 23.62 -7.81 -32.28
CA LEU A 353 22.84 -7.82 -31.05
C LEU A 353 22.94 -9.17 -30.35
N PRO A 354 23.20 -9.21 -29.03
CA PRO A 354 23.33 -10.48 -28.30
C PRO A 354 21.99 -11.20 -28.19
N VAL A 355 21.95 -12.48 -28.58
CA VAL A 355 20.78 -13.36 -28.43
C VAL A 355 20.73 -13.91 -27.00
N LEU A 356 19.95 -13.25 -26.14
CA LEU A 356 19.93 -13.52 -24.69
C LEU A 356 18.80 -14.45 -24.22
N SER A 357 17.90 -14.85 -25.10
CA SER A 357 16.70 -15.64 -24.75
C SER A 357 16.38 -16.66 -25.83
N ARG A 358 15.80 -17.81 -25.47
CA ARG A 358 15.23 -18.79 -26.42
C ARG A 358 13.74 -18.57 -26.68
N THR A 359 13.24 -17.37 -26.40
CA THR A 359 11.86 -16.95 -26.64
C THR A 359 11.70 -16.35 -28.04
N GLU A 360 10.48 -15.97 -28.40
CA GLU A 360 10.14 -15.32 -29.68
C GLU A 360 10.98 -14.07 -29.94
N VAL A 361 11.31 -13.30 -28.90
CA VAL A 361 12.16 -12.10 -29.02
C VAL A 361 13.62 -12.47 -29.30
N GLY A 362 14.09 -13.60 -28.76
CA GLY A 362 15.40 -14.14 -29.08
C GLY A 362 15.50 -14.59 -30.53
N TYR A 363 14.51 -15.34 -31.00
CA TYR A 363 14.39 -15.74 -32.40
C TYR A 363 14.33 -14.52 -33.33
N LEU A 364 13.56 -13.48 -32.96
CA LEU A 364 13.53 -12.22 -33.73
C LEU A 364 14.90 -11.53 -33.77
N THR A 365 15.69 -11.62 -32.70
CA THR A 365 17.06 -11.09 -32.67
C THR A 365 17.99 -11.86 -33.60
N GLU A 366 17.86 -13.19 -33.63
CA GLU A 366 18.63 -14.05 -34.54
C GLU A 366 18.30 -13.74 -36.01
N VAL A 367 17.00 -13.70 -36.36
CA VAL A 367 16.54 -13.34 -37.71
C VAL A 367 16.99 -11.93 -38.09
N PHE A 368 16.96 -10.98 -37.15
CA PHE A 368 17.46 -9.63 -37.38
C PHE A 368 18.96 -9.61 -37.70
N ASN A 369 19.78 -10.32 -36.91
CA ASN A 369 21.22 -10.41 -37.16
C ASN A 369 21.55 -11.09 -38.50
N ASP A 370 20.82 -12.16 -38.88
CA ASP A 370 20.99 -12.82 -40.19
C ASP A 370 20.68 -11.85 -41.35
N MET A 371 19.59 -11.07 -41.22
CA MET A 371 19.25 -10.04 -42.20
C MET A 371 20.37 -8.99 -42.33
N VAL A 372 20.91 -8.50 -41.21
CA VAL A 372 22.02 -7.51 -41.22
C VAL A 372 23.28 -8.10 -41.87
N ALA A 373 23.60 -9.36 -41.57
CA ALA A 373 24.74 -10.06 -42.18
C ALA A 373 24.58 -10.20 -43.70
N ARG A 374 23.37 -10.56 -44.19
CA ARG A 374 23.07 -10.63 -45.63
C ARG A 374 23.18 -9.26 -46.31
N LEU A 375 22.70 -8.19 -45.67
CA LEU A 375 22.82 -6.83 -46.19
C LEU A 375 24.29 -6.40 -46.29
N ARG A 376 25.12 -6.72 -45.28
CA ARG A 376 26.56 -6.45 -45.31
C ARG A 376 27.23 -7.20 -46.46
N GLN A 377 26.98 -8.50 -46.59
CA GLN A 377 27.53 -9.33 -47.66
C GLN A 377 27.12 -8.80 -49.05
N GLY A 378 25.85 -8.47 -49.25
CA GLY A 378 25.37 -7.90 -50.51
C GLY A 378 26.01 -6.55 -50.86
N ARG A 379 26.29 -5.71 -49.85
CA ARG A 379 27.00 -4.43 -50.04
C ARG A 379 28.47 -4.65 -50.44
N GLU A 380 29.15 -5.61 -49.81
CA GLU A 380 30.53 -5.97 -50.15
C GLU A 380 30.64 -6.56 -51.55
N GLU A 381 29.72 -7.47 -51.92
CA GLU A 381 29.64 -8.06 -53.25
C GLU A 381 29.40 -6.98 -54.31
N LEU A 382 28.45 -6.07 -54.08
CA LEU A 382 28.18 -4.96 -54.99
C LEU A 382 29.39 -4.02 -55.14
N ALA A 383 30.14 -3.79 -54.06
CA ALA A 383 31.38 -3.00 -54.11
C ALA A 383 32.47 -3.71 -54.94
N ALA A 384 32.63 -5.03 -54.79
CA ALA A 384 33.56 -5.83 -55.57
C ALA A 384 33.18 -5.86 -57.06
N ILE A 385 31.91 -6.07 -57.37
CA ILE A 385 31.38 -6.03 -58.75
C ILE A 385 31.63 -4.66 -59.37
N ASN A 386 31.31 -3.56 -58.66
CA ASN A 386 31.56 -2.21 -59.17
C ASN A 386 33.04 -1.95 -59.44
N LYS A 387 33.95 -2.45 -58.60
CA LYS A 387 35.40 -2.34 -58.82
C LYS A 387 35.84 -3.09 -60.08
N THR A 388 35.37 -4.32 -60.26
CA THR A 388 35.65 -5.15 -61.45
C THR A 388 35.09 -4.51 -62.70
N LEU A 389 33.85 -4.02 -62.65
CA LEU A 389 33.19 -3.33 -63.75
C LEU A 389 33.97 -2.10 -64.18
N ARG A 390 34.42 -1.27 -63.22
CA ARG A 390 35.29 -0.11 -63.51
C ARG A 390 36.60 -0.50 -64.18
N LYS A 391 37.25 -1.57 -63.72
CA LYS A 391 38.49 -2.08 -64.34
C LYS A 391 38.26 -2.55 -65.76
N LYS A 392 37.20 -3.35 -65.99
CA LYS A 392 36.83 -3.86 -67.31
C LYS A 392 36.45 -2.74 -68.28
N ASN A 393 35.72 -1.74 -67.80
CA ASN A 393 35.35 -0.57 -68.60
C ASN A 393 36.60 0.22 -69.02
N LYS A 394 37.61 0.33 -68.13
CA LYS A 394 38.91 0.93 -68.48
C LYS A 394 39.67 0.11 -69.54
N GLU A 395 39.77 -1.21 -69.37
CA GLU A 395 40.43 -2.11 -70.33
C GLU A 395 39.76 -2.05 -71.72
N LEU A 396 38.43 -2.07 -71.77
CA LEU A 396 37.67 -1.93 -73.03
C LEU A 396 37.89 -0.58 -73.69
N HIS A 397 37.96 0.49 -72.90
CA HIS A 397 38.25 1.82 -73.43
C HIS A 397 39.64 1.89 -74.06
N GLU A 398 40.67 1.36 -73.39
CA GLU A 398 42.04 1.30 -73.92
C GLU A 398 42.08 0.51 -75.25
N LEU A 399 41.53 -0.70 -75.29
CA LEU A 399 41.44 -1.52 -76.50
C LEU A 399 40.68 -0.83 -77.65
N SER A 400 39.68 -0.01 -77.34
CA SER A 400 38.89 0.70 -78.36
C SER A 400 39.66 1.85 -79.00
N ILE A 401 40.66 2.43 -78.35
CA ILE A 401 41.37 3.62 -78.83
C ILE A 401 42.81 3.34 -79.29
N THR A 402 43.37 2.16 -78.97
CA THR A 402 44.73 1.79 -79.37
C THR A 402 44.78 0.77 -80.51
N ASP A 403 45.86 0.75 -81.27
CA ASP A 403 46.22 -0.26 -82.25
C ASP A 403 46.81 -1.50 -81.55
N SER A 404 46.36 -2.70 -81.94
CA SER A 404 46.69 -3.93 -81.23
C SER A 404 48.13 -4.40 -81.39
N LEU A 405 48.81 -3.99 -82.48
CA LEU A 405 50.20 -4.37 -82.72
C LEU A 405 51.15 -3.39 -82.01
N THR A 406 50.92 -2.10 -82.19
CA THR A 406 51.88 -1.06 -81.79
C THR A 406 51.62 -0.46 -80.40
N GLY A 407 50.40 -0.60 -79.87
CA GLY A 407 49.98 0.04 -78.60
C GLY A 407 49.87 1.57 -78.67
N LEU A 408 50.01 2.15 -79.86
CA LEU A 408 49.73 3.55 -80.16
C LEU A 408 48.24 3.77 -80.36
N TYR A 409 47.79 5.01 -80.52
CA TYR A 409 46.39 5.25 -80.86
C TYR A 409 46.05 4.65 -82.24
N ASN A 410 44.84 4.14 -82.39
CA ASN A 410 44.38 3.64 -83.68
C ASN A 410 43.88 4.79 -84.57
N ARG A 411 43.75 4.51 -85.87
CA ARG A 411 43.23 5.46 -86.87
C ARG A 411 41.93 6.14 -86.46
N LYS A 412 40.99 5.41 -85.83
CA LYS A 412 39.70 5.97 -85.42
C LYS A 412 39.89 7.05 -84.35
N HIS A 413 40.63 6.75 -83.30
CA HIS A 413 40.91 7.70 -82.23
C HIS A 413 41.74 8.89 -82.70
N LEU A 414 42.69 8.65 -83.61
CA LEU A 414 43.45 9.71 -84.27
C LEU A 414 42.53 10.72 -84.97
N MET A 415 41.57 10.23 -85.75
CA MET A 415 40.67 11.10 -86.51
C MET A 415 39.79 11.95 -85.59
N GLU A 416 39.23 11.33 -84.54
CA GLU A 416 38.47 12.06 -83.51
C GLU A 416 39.35 13.11 -82.80
N THR A 417 40.62 12.80 -82.54
CA THR A 417 41.57 13.72 -81.91
C THR A 417 41.92 14.88 -82.85
N LEU A 418 42.17 14.60 -84.13
CA LEU A 418 42.45 15.61 -85.15
C LEU A 418 41.26 16.56 -85.34
N ASP A 419 40.03 16.06 -85.42
CA ASP A 419 38.82 16.88 -85.52
C ASP A 419 38.69 17.83 -84.32
N ASN A 420 38.95 17.32 -83.12
CA ASN A 420 38.96 18.11 -81.90
C ASN A 420 40.07 19.16 -81.89
N GLU A 421 41.28 18.81 -82.34
CA GLU A 421 42.42 19.72 -82.35
C GLU A 421 42.27 20.83 -83.39
N VAL A 422 41.71 20.51 -84.57
CA VAL A 422 41.31 21.52 -85.57
C VAL A 422 40.29 22.51 -84.97
N ALA A 423 39.29 22.01 -84.23
CA ALA A 423 38.31 22.87 -83.57
C ALA A 423 38.95 23.75 -82.47
N ARG A 424 39.88 23.19 -81.68
CA ARG A 424 40.62 23.93 -80.65
C ARG A 424 41.52 25.00 -81.27
N SER A 425 42.29 24.66 -82.30
CA SER A 425 43.16 25.59 -83.03
C SER A 425 42.38 26.78 -83.59
N LYS A 426 41.23 26.53 -84.23
CA LYS A 426 40.34 27.61 -84.71
C LYS A 426 39.84 28.52 -83.59
N ARG A 427 39.50 27.95 -82.42
CA ARG A 427 38.95 28.70 -81.29
C ARG A 427 40.02 29.51 -80.55
N HIS A 428 41.18 28.92 -80.32
CA HIS A 428 42.24 29.49 -79.48
C HIS A 428 43.34 30.17 -80.28
N LYS A 429 43.28 30.09 -81.62
CA LYS A 429 44.27 30.65 -82.56
C LYS A 429 45.69 30.17 -82.23
N HIS A 430 45.84 28.89 -81.91
CA HIS A 430 47.13 28.26 -81.71
C HIS A 430 47.44 27.33 -82.90
N ASP A 431 48.73 27.19 -83.19
CA ASP A 431 49.21 26.31 -84.24
C ASP A 431 49.38 24.89 -83.70
N PHE A 432 49.21 23.90 -84.57
CA PHE A 432 49.61 22.52 -84.31
C PHE A 432 50.24 21.94 -85.57
N ALA A 433 51.13 20.97 -85.39
CA ALA A 433 51.76 20.26 -86.49
C ALA A 433 51.21 18.84 -86.59
N VAL A 434 51.13 18.33 -87.82
CA VAL A 434 50.81 16.93 -88.11
C VAL A 434 51.97 16.36 -88.91
N LEU A 435 52.61 15.32 -88.39
CA LEU A 435 53.64 14.58 -89.10
C LEU A 435 53.00 13.28 -89.61
N VAL A 436 53.20 13.02 -90.89
CA VAL A 436 52.84 11.75 -91.52
C VAL A 436 54.15 11.04 -91.82
N VAL A 437 54.32 9.87 -91.24
CA VAL A 437 55.55 9.08 -91.30
C VAL A 437 55.22 7.77 -91.97
N ASP A 438 55.91 7.47 -93.06
CA ASP A 438 55.84 6.19 -93.76
C ASP A 438 57.20 5.50 -93.66
N ILE A 439 57.23 4.17 -93.63
CA ILE A 439 58.47 3.41 -93.54
C ILE A 439 58.86 2.96 -94.94
N ASP A 440 59.92 3.57 -95.47
CA ASP A 440 60.47 3.20 -96.77
C ASP A 440 60.89 1.72 -96.81
N ASP A 441 60.63 1.06 -97.95
CA ASP A 441 61.00 -0.33 -98.25
C ASP A 441 60.49 -1.39 -97.25
N PHE A 442 59.47 -1.08 -96.43
CA PHE A 442 58.94 -2.02 -95.42
C PHE A 442 58.39 -3.31 -96.04
N LYS A 443 57.82 -3.23 -97.25
CA LYS A 443 57.37 -4.41 -98.00
C LYS A 443 58.53 -5.35 -98.37
N GLU A 444 59.67 -4.81 -98.81
CA GLU A 444 60.84 -5.63 -99.15
C GLU A 444 61.42 -6.30 -97.90
N TYR A 445 61.42 -5.59 -96.77
CA TYR A 445 61.80 -6.15 -95.48
C TYR A 445 60.88 -7.31 -95.07
N ASN A 446 59.56 -7.14 -95.21
CA ASN A 446 58.58 -8.21 -94.94
C ASN A 446 58.75 -9.41 -95.86
N ASP A 447 58.99 -9.18 -97.16
CA ASP A 447 59.16 -10.25 -98.15
C ASP A 447 60.46 -11.04 -97.88
N THR A 448 61.48 -10.40 -97.30
CA THR A 448 62.78 -11.02 -96.98
C THR A 448 62.79 -11.74 -95.64
N TYR A 449 62.25 -11.12 -94.59
CA TYR A 449 62.38 -11.59 -93.19
C TYR A 449 61.07 -12.11 -92.60
N GLY A 450 59.97 -12.02 -93.36
CA GLY A 450 58.63 -12.45 -92.96
C GLY A 450 57.88 -11.39 -92.15
N HIS A 451 56.55 -11.43 -92.20
CA HIS A 451 55.67 -10.46 -91.55
C HIS A 451 55.86 -10.36 -90.03
N LEU A 452 56.23 -11.44 -89.34
CA LEU A 452 56.51 -11.39 -87.90
C LEU A 452 57.70 -10.49 -87.56
N ALA A 453 58.73 -10.47 -88.42
CA ALA A 453 59.87 -9.59 -88.25
C ALA A 453 59.49 -8.12 -88.53
N GLY A 454 58.61 -7.86 -89.50
CA GLY A 454 58.05 -6.53 -89.73
C GLY A 454 57.18 -6.03 -88.58
N ASP A 455 56.37 -6.91 -88.00
CA ASP A 455 55.56 -6.61 -86.81
C ASP A 455 56.42 -6.18 -85.61
N GLU A 456 57.60 -6.79 -85.45
CA GLU A 456 58.60 -6.39 -84.45
C GLU A 456 59.19 -5.01 -84.74
N VAL A 457 59.50 -4.71 -86.01
CA VAL A 457 59.98 -3.39 -86.45
C VAL A 457 58.94 -2.31 -86.14
N LEU A 458 57.67 -2.53 -86.51
CA LEU A 458 56.57 -1.59 -86.22
C LEU A 458 56.37 -1.38 -84.72
N SER A 459 56.45 -2.44 -83.92
CA SER A 459 56.33 -2.36 -82.47
C SER A 459 57.49 -1.60 -81.83
N ARG A 460 58.71 -1.72 -82.39
CA ARG A 460 59.89 -1.00 -81.91
C ARG A 460 59.84 0.48 -82.29
N LEU A 461 59.45 0.80 -83.52
CA LEU A 461 59.24 2.17 -83.97
C LEU A 461 58.15 2.86 -83.16
N ALA A 462 57.07 2.16 -82.84
CA ALA A 462 56.03 2.67 -81.98
C ALA A 462 56.52 3.10 -80.59
N LYS A 463 57.43 2.32 -79.98
CA LYS A 463 58.08 2.70 -78.72
C LYS A 463 58.96 3.92 -78.89
N VAL A 464 59.76 3.97 -79.95
CA VAL A 464 60.62 5.13 -80.28
C VAL A 464 59.76 6.38 -80.41
N PHE A 465 58.69 6.36 -81.22
CA PHE A 465 57.80 7.51 -81.35
C PHE A 465 57.19 7.93 -80.02
N LYS A 466 56.71 6.99 -79.20
CA LYS A 466 56.10 7.30 -77.90
C LYS A 466 57.09 7.91 -76.90
N GLU A 467 58.37 7.52 -76.94
CA GLU A 467 59.43 8.06 -76.08
C GLU A 467 59.99 9.38 -76.62
N SER A 468 59.92 9.61 -77.94
CA SER A 468 60.40 10.83 -78.60
C SER A 468 59.43 12.02 -78.52
N VAL A 469 58.14 11.78 -78.22
CA VAL A 469 57.11 12.84 -78.13
C VAL A 469 56.74 13.23 -76.69
N ARG A 470 56.05 14.36 -76.52
CA ARG A 470 55.56 14.84 -75.22
C ARG A 470 54.28 14.11 -74.80
N SER A 471 53.93 14.19 -73.51
CA SER A 471 52.69 13.59 -72.98
C SER A 471 51.40 14.19 -73.55
N CYS A 472 51.47 15.39 -74.15
CA CYS A 472 50.35 16.07 -74.81
C CYS A 472 50.24 15.75 -76.30
N ASP A 473 51.24 15.08 -76.87
CA ASP A 473 51.31 14.75 -78.28
C ASP A 473 50.60 13.40 -78.52
N TYR A 474 50.00 13.25 -79.69
CA TYR A 474 49.28 12.04 -80.06
C TYR A 474 50.05 11.29 -81.12
N VAL A 475 50.38 10.04 -80.84
CA VAL A 475 51.02 9.15 -81.82
C VAL A 475 50.05 8.04 -82.14
N ALA A 476 49.78 7.85 -83.42
CA ALA A 476 48.83 6.87 -83.90
C ALA A 476 49.37 6.09 -85.08
N ARG A 477 48.96 4.83 -85.20
CA ARG A 477 49.14 4.06 -86.43
C ARG A 477 47.97 4.32 -87.36
N TYR A 478 48.25 4.86 -88.54
CA TYR A 478 47.24 5.23 -89.52
C TYR A 478 46.92 4.08 -90.47
N GLY A 479 47.95 3.35 -90.92
CA GLY A 479 47.86 2.30 -91.92
C GLY A 479 48.76 1.09 -91.62
N GLY A 480 49.16 0.36 -92.67
CA GLY A 480 50.03 -0.81 -92.55
C GLY A 480 51.40 -0.45 -91.95
N GLU A 481 52.16 0.42 -92.62
CA GLU A 481 53.45 0.95 -92.16
C GLU A 481 53.41 2.46 -91.85
N GLU A 482 52.23 3.08 -91.97
CA GLU A 482 52.05 4.53 -91.81
C GLU A 482 51.72 4.92 -90.35
N PHE A 483 52.45 5.91 -89.82
CA PHE A 483 52.23 6.53 -88.52
C PHE A 483 51.89 8.01 -88.67
N ILE A 484 51.05 8.52 -87.79
CA ILE A 484 50.73 9.94 -87.72
C ILE A 484 50.98 10.44 -86.31
N LEU A 485 51.72 11.56 -86.21
CA LEU A 485 51.94 12.28 -84.98
C LEU A 485 51.20 13.61 -85.06
N VAL A 486 50.35 13.88 -84.08
CA VAL A 486 49.70 15.19 -83.89
C VAL A 486 50.40 15.87 -82.74
N LEU A 487 50.96 17.04 -83.01
CA LEU A 487 51.80 17.83 -82.11
C LEU A 487 51.09 19.15 -81.80
N PRO A 488 50.24 19.21 -80.75
CA PRO A 488 49.56 20.44 -80.36
C PRO A 488 50.55 21.54 -79.99
N GLU A 489 50.15 22.79 -80.23
CA GLU A 489 50.90 24.00 -79.81
C GLU A 489 52.33 24.08 -80.38
N ILE A 490 52.55 23.45 -81.54
CA ILE A 490 53.81 23.45 -82.27
C ILE A 490 53.60 24.09 -83.64
N GLY A 491 54.35 25.17 -83.90
CA GLY A 491 54.34 25.85 -85.19
C GLY A 491 55.17 25.10 -86.26
N PRO A 492 55.08 25.50 -87.54
CA PRO A 492 55.66 24.76 -88.66
C PRO A 492 57.17 24.51 -88.55
N GLN A 493 57.95 25.50 -88.07
CA GLN A 493 59.40 25.37 -87.93
C GLN A 493 59.81 24.37 -86.85
N ASP A 494 59.09 24.33 -85.74
CA ASP A 494 59.38 23.41 -84.64
C ASP A 494 58.83 22.01 -84.92
N GLY A 495 57.79 21.89 -85.75
CA GLY A 495 57.32 20.62 -86.30
C GLY A 495 58.38 19.92 -87.15
N VAL A 496 59.11 20.67 -87.99
CA VAL A 496 60.23 20.11 -88.77
C VAL A 496 61.35 19.59 -87.86
N LYS A 497 61.74 20.35 -86.82
CA LYS A 497 62.74 19.90 -85.85
C LYS A 497 62.28 18.66 -85.06
N ALA A 498 60.97 18.52 -84.82
CA ALA A 498 60.41 17.34 -84.19
C ALA A 498 60.45 16.11 -85.11
N ALA A 499 60.34 16.30 -86.43
CA ALA A 499 60.44 15.23 -87.42
C ALA A 499 61.87 14.72 -87.64
N GLU A 500 62.89 15.56 -87.41
CA GLU A 500 64.32 15.20 -87.53
C GLU A 500 64.87 14.39 -86.34
N ARG A 501 64.10 14.26 -85.26
CA ARG A 501 64.46 13.50 -84.05
C ARG A 501 64.01 12.05 -84.14
#